data_AF-A0AAU7RDH9-F1
#
_entry.id   AF-A0AAU7RDH9-F1
#
_cell.length_a   1.000
_cell.length_b   1.000
_cell.length_c   1.000
_cell.angle_alpha   90.00
_cell.angle_beta   90.00
_cell.angle_gamma   90.00
#
_symmetry.space_group_name_H-M   'P 1'
#
loop_
_entity.id
_entity.type
_entity.pdbx_description
1 polymer ?
#
loop_
_entity_poly.entity_id
_entity_poly.type
_entity_poly.pdbx_seq_one_letter_code
_entity_poly.pdbx_strand_id
1 'polypeptide(L)'
;MNDDEAMLLMRMGAATIDRNLAPERAKLVLRGRSHTKLGSLLKSQIPIRTWAEWDDAVPGYVEIDLVGHEGGVASGEFCLTLTVIDIATGWTVNRSVPNKA
;
A
#
# COMPACT_ATOMS: atom_id res chain seq x y z
N MET A 1 -22.45 6.83 -28.90
CA MET A 1 -21.30 6.57 -29.78
C MET A 1 -21.85 6.41 -31.18
N ASN A 2 -21.62 7.41 -32.02
CA ASN A 2 -21.98 7.32 -33.43
C ASN A 2 -20.83 6.65 -34.22
N ASP A 3 -21.10 6.26 -35.47
CA ASP A 3 -20.11 5.52 -36.28
C ASP A 3 -18.85 6.35 -36.59
N ASP A 4 -19.00 7.69 -36.65
CA ASP A 4 -17.89 8.61 -36.88
C ASP A 4 -16.94 8.66 -35.67
N GLU A 5 -17.47 8.68 -34.46
CA GLU A 5 -16.71 8.57 -33.21
C GLU A 5 -15.98 7.24 -33.12
N ALA A 6 -16.63 6.14 -33.52
CA ALA A 6 -16.02 4.81 -33.53
C ALA A 6 -14.83 4.74 -34.50
N MET A 7 -14.96 5.32 -35.70
CA MET A 7 -13.86 5.41 -36.67
C MET A 7 -12.68 6.24 -36.15
N LEU A 8 -12.96 7.36 -35.48
CA LEU A 8 -11.90 8.19 -34.88
C LEU A 8 -11.15 7.43 -33.78
N LEU A 9 -11.86 6.69 -32.93
CA LEU A 9 -11.24 5.87 -31.87
C LEU A 9 -10.36 4.76 -32.45
N MET A 10 -10.80 4.09 -33.52
CA MET A 10 -10.00 3.03 -34.17
C MET A 10 -8.74 3.55 -34.88
N ARG A 11 -8.71 4.84 -35.27
CA ARG A 11 -7.56 5.46 -35.94
C ARG A 11 -6.59 6.13 -34.98
N MET A 12 -6.96 6.31 -33.70
CA MET A 12 -6.08 6.93 -32.71
C MET A 12 -4.86 6.06 -32.44
N GLY A 13 -3.67 6.67 -32.50
CA GLY A 13 -2.44 6.05 -32.04
C GLY A 13 -2.32 6.00 -30.50
N ALA A 14 -1.49 5.08 -29.99
CA ALA A 14 -1.28 4.88 -28.55
C ALA A 14 -0.94 6.18 -27.80
N ALA A 15 -0.05 7.01 -28.34
CA ALA A 15 0.33 8.29 -27.72
C ALA A 15 -0.83 9.31 -27.62
N THR A 16 -1.83 9.23 -28.50
CA THR A 16 -3.02 10.08 -28.43
C THR A 16 -4.03 9.52 -27.42
N ILE A 17 -4.16 8.19 -27.36
CA ILE A 17 -4.95 7.50 -26.32
C ILE A 17 -4.41 7.88 -24.94
N ASP A 18 -3.09 7.79 -24.73
CA ASP A 18 -2.48 8.10 -23.43
C ASP A 18 -2.66 9.56 -23.01
N ARG A 19 -2.48 10.51 -23.94
CA ARG A 19 -2.72 11.94 -23.67
C ARG A 19 -4.18 12.23 -23.33
N ASN A 20 -5.12 11.64 -24.05
CA ASN A 20 -6.56 11.83 -23.80
C ASN A 20 -6.99 11.19 -22.48
N LEU A 21 -6.40 10.05 -22.10
CA LEU A 21 -6.69 9.37 -20.85
C LEU A 21 -5.92 9.93 -19.65
N ALA A 22 -4.88 10.75 -19.85
CA ALA A 22 -4.05 11.26 -18.76
C ALA A 22 -4.83 11.96 -17.63
N PRO A 23 -5.82 12.84 -17.90
CA PRO A 23 -6.61 13.47 -16.85
C PRO A 23 -7.45 12.47 -16.04
N GLU A 24 -8.03 11.45 -16.69
CA GLU A 24 -8.83 10.43 -16.00
C GLU A 24 -7.94 9.48 -15.20
N ARG A 25 -6.80 9.06 -15.76
CA ARG A 25 -5.80 8.26 -15.04
C ARG A 25 -5.27 9.00 -13.82
N ALA A 26 -5.08 10.32 -13.90
CA ALA A 26 -4.64 11.13 -12.76
C ALA A 26 -5.64 11.10 -11.59
N LYS A 27 -6.94 10.98 -11.85
CA LYS A 27 -7.98 10.81 -10.81
C LYS A 27 -7.92 9.43 -10.13
N LEU A 28 -7.45 8.42 -10.88
CA LEU A 28 -7.27 7.05 -10.38
C LEU A 28 -5.97 6.87 -9.60
N VAL A 29 -5.06 7.85 -9.61
CA VAL A 29 -3.85 7.80 -8.80
C VAL A 29 -4.26 7.92 -7.33
N LEU A 30 -4.32 6.76 -6.67
CA LEU A 30 -4.36 6.66 -5.23
C LEU A 30 -3.11 7.35 -4.69
N ARG A 31 -3.26 8.60 -4.22
CA ARG A 31 -2.23 9.23 -3.40
C ARG A 31 -2.20 8.44 -2.11
N GLY A 32 -1.21 7.56 -1.97
CA GLY A 32 -0.97 6.82 -0.73
C GLY A 32 -0.85 7.82 0.43
N ARG A 33 -1.95 8.03 1.14
CA ARG A 33 -1.95 8.80 2.37
C ARG A 33 -1.45 7.84 3.43
N SER A 34 -0.13 7.80 3.60
CA SER A 34 0.44 6.99 4.66
C SER A 34 -0.13 7.42 6.00
N HIS A 35 -0.62 6.46 6.79
CA HIS A 35 -0.96 6.67 8.19
C HIS A 35 0.28 6.97 9.04
N THR A 36 1.49 6.68 8.53
CA THR A 36 2.73 6.95 9.25
C THR A 36 3.17 8.39 9.02
N LYS A 37 3.04 9.22 10.05
CA LYS A 37 3.81 10.47 10.15
C LYS A 37 5.26 10.09 10.46
N LEU A 38 6.21 10.52 9.64
CA LEU A 38 7.63 10.34 9.96
C LEU A 38 7.97 11.08 11.26
N GLY A 39 8.13 10.34 12.35
CA GLY A 39 8.81 10.85 13.55
C GLY A 39 10.32 10.80 13.34
N SER A 40 10.99 11.94 13.46
CA SER A 40 12.46 12.03 13.29
C SER A 40 13.26 11.41 14.44
N LEU A 41 12.62 11.18 15.59
CA LEU A 41 13.32 10.88 16.85
C LEU A 41 13.68 9.41 17.05
N LEU A 42 12.86 8.45 16.59
CA LEU A 42 13.05 7.04 16.95
C LEU A 42 13.86 6.25 15.91
N LYS A 43 13.88 6.68 14.64
CA LYS A 43 14.51 5.91 13.55
C LYS A 43 16.02 5.76 13.71
N SER A 44 16.71 6.77 14.25
CA SER A 44 18.16 6.72 14.46
C SER A 44 18.59 5.83 15.62
N GLN A 45 17.64 5.48 16.51
CA GLN A 45 17.89 4.63 17.68
C GLN A 45 17.56 3.16 17.44
N ILE A 46 16.88 2.85 16.33
CA ILE A 46 16.53 1.48 15.96
C ILE A 46 17.57 1.01 14.94
N PRO A 47 18.47 0.08 15.29
CA PRO A 47 19.41 -0.48 14.34
C PRO A 47 18.65 -1.18 13.21
N ILE A 48 18.96 -0.81 11.97
CA ILE A 48 18.43 -1.49 10.78
C ILE A 48 19.17 -2.83 10.69
N ARG A 49 18.44 -3.92 10.91
CA ARG A 49 18.98 -5.26 10.73
C ARG A 49 18.66 -5.76 9.33
N THR A 50 19.66 -6.22 8.62
CA THR A 50 19.51 -6.85 7.30
C THR A 50 19.36 -8.35 7.43
N TRP A 51 18.95 -9.04 6.36
CA TRP A 51 18.68 -10.49 6.37
C TRP A 51 19.86 -11.33 6.89
N ALA A 52 21.10 -10.88 6.67
CA ALA A 52 22.33 -11.57 7.06
C ALA A 52 22.68 -11.41 8.55
N GLU A 53 21.98 -10.52 9.27
CA GLU A 53 22.22 -10.26 10.69
C GLU A 53 21.23 -11.04 11.59
N TRP A 54 20.50 -12.00 11.00
CA TRP A 54 19.50 -12.84 11.66
C TRP A 54 20.01 -14.24 12.02
N ASP A 55 21.32 -14.48 12.02
CA ASP A 55 21.90 -15.79 12.35
C ASP A 55 21.54 -16.27 13.78
N ASP A 56 21.20 -15.34 14.68
CA ASP A 56 20.78 -15.60 16.07
C ASP A 56 19.25 -15.49 16.28
N ALA A 57 18.43 -15.65 15.23
CA ALA A 57 16.98 -15.56 15.35
C ALA A 57 16.42 -16.63 16.31
N VAL A 58 15.89 -16.19 17.45
CA VAL A 58 15.17 -17.06 18.40
C VAL A 58 13.68 -16.72 18.39
N PRO A 59 12.78 -17.70 18.63
CA PRO A 59 11.35 -17.42 18.75
C PRO A 59 11.07 -16.36 19.82
N GLY A 60 10.08 -15.50 19.56
CA GLY A 60 9.64 -14.42 20.47
C GLY A 60 9.90 -13.00 19.94
N TYR A 61 10.61 -12.86 18.82
CA TYR A 61 10.76 -11.60 18.09
C TYR A 61 9.81 -11.55 16.90
N VAL A 62 8.99 -10.50 16.83
CA VAL A 62 7.96 -10.39 15.80
C VAL A 62 8.08 -9.11 14.97
N GLU A 63 7.80 -9.22 13.68
CA GLU A 63 7.47 -8.08 12.82
C GLU A 63 5.96 -7.86 12.82
N ILE A 64 5.54 -6.58 12.89
CA ILE A 64 4.13 -6.20 12.99
C ILE A 64 3.83 -5.12 11.96
N ASP A 65 2.80 -5.34 11.16
CA ASP A 65 2.31 -4.38 10.17
C ASP A 65 0.77 -4.24 10.20
N LEU A 66 0.27 -3.12 9.68
CA LEU A 66 -1.15 -2.84 9.50
C LEU A 66 -1.47 -2.51 8.04
N VAL A 67 -2.35 -3.31 7.44
CA VAL A 67 -2.91 -3.03 6.11
C VAL A 67 -4.32 -2.47 6.26
N GLY A 68 -4.55 -1.27 5.74
CA GLY A 68 -5.85 -0.64 5.76
C GLY A 68 -6.73 -1.02 4.57
N HIS A 69 -8.02 -1.26 4.83
CA HIS A 69 -9.03 -1.62 3.85
C HIS A 69 -9.97 -0.46 3.52
N GLU A 70 -9.45 0.77 3.50
CA GLU A 70 -10.22 1.99 3.26
C GLU A 70 -10.49 2.32 1.78
N GLY A 71 -10.04 1.46 0.85
CA GLY A 71 -10.27 1.66 -0.59
C GLY A 71 -9.68 2.98 -1.15
N GLY A 72 -8.70 3.57 -0.46
CA GLY A 72 -8.07 4.84 -0.82
C GLY A 72 -8.60 6.08 -0.10
N VAL A 73 -9.63 5.94 0.74
CA VAL A 73 -10.20 7.05 1.50
C VAL A 73 -9.98 6.81 2.99
N ALA A 74 -8.86 7.31 3.52
CA ALA A 74 -8.42 7.09 4.91
C ALA A 74 -9.28 7.78 6.01
N SER A 75 -10.55 8.05 5.75
CA SER A 75 -11.51 8.66 6.67
C SER A 75 -12.79 7.83 6.74
N GLY A 76 -13.44 7.80 7.90
CA GLY A 76 -14.63 6.97 8.15
C GLY A 76 -14.27 5.68 8.88
N GLU A 77 -15.20 4.73 8.96
CA GLU A 77 -14.96 3.41 9.58
C GLU A 77 -14.50 2.39 8.53
N PHE A 78 -13.40 1.70 8.83
CA PHE A 78 -12.88 0.61 8.03
C PHE A 78 -12.10 -0.37 8.93
N CYS A 79 -11.86 -1.58 8.43
CA CYS A 79 -11.02 -2.55 9.11
C CYS A 79 -9.55 -2.35 8.73
N LEU A 80 -8.66 -2.65 9.67
CA LEU A 80 -7.25 -2.91 9.42
C LEU A 80 -6.99 -4.40 9.57
N THR A 81 -6.11 -4.99 8.76
CA THR A 81 -5.50 -6.28 9.08
C THR A 81 -4.21 -6.02 9.83
N LEU A 82 -4.15 -6.46 11.08
CA LEU A 82 -2.92 -6.59 11.86
C LEU A 82 -2.24 -7.90 11.48
N THR A 83 -1.03 -7.82 10.96
CA THR A 83 -0.19 -8.97 10.64
C THR A 83 0.95 -9.03 11.64
N VAL A 84 1.14 -10.19 12.27
CA VAL A 84 2.25 -10.46 13.19
C VAL A 84 2.98 -11.69 12.69
N ILE A 85 4.30 -11.57 12.49
CA ILE A 85 5.16 -12.66 12.02
C ILE A 85 6.27 -12.86 13.03
N ASP A 86 6.39 -14.05 13.60
CA ASP A 86 7.59 -14.44 14.34
C ASP A 86 8.74 -14.68 13.36
N ILE A 87 9.84 -13.97 13.55
CA ILE A 87 10.89 -13.87 12.53
C ILE A 87 11.74 -15.15 12.46
N ALA A 88 11.93 -15.83 13.60
CA ALA A 88 12.70 -17.07 13.66
C ALA A 88 11.94 -18.26 13.05
N THR A 89 10.63 -18.34 13.28
CA THR A 89 9.81 -19.49 12.88
C THR A 89 9.01 -19.27 11.61
N GLY A 90 8.83 -18.01 11.18
CA GLY A 90 7.90 -17.63 10.11
C GLY A 90 6.43 -17.78 10.49
N TRP A 91 6.12 -18.11 11.75
CA TRP A 91 4.74 -18.26 12.21
C TRP A 91 3.99 -16.93 12.08
N THR A 92 2.90 -16.95 11.31
CA THR A 92 2.16 -15.75 10.94
C THR A 92 0.75 -15.79 11.52
N VAL A 93 0.32 -14.69 12.13
CA VAL A 93 -1.05 -14.49 12.60
C VAL A 93 -1.60 -13.20 12.01
N ASN A 94 -2.81 -13.28 11.45
CA ASN A 94 -3.56 -12.13 10.99
C ASN A 94 -4.81 -11.93 11.85
N ARG A 95 -5.11 -10.69 12.20
CA ARG A 95 -6.37 -10.32 12.85
C ARG A 95 -6.94 -9.06 12.24
N SER A 96 -8.24 -9.05 12.00
CA SER A 96 -8.97 -7.81 11.70
C SER A 96 -9.13 -7.00 12.99
N VAL A 97 -8.77 -5.72 12.94
CA VAL A 97 -8.94 -4.76 14.04
C VAL A 97 -9.68 -3.53 13.51
N PRO A 98 -10.50 -2.86 14.33
CA PRO A 98 -11.11 -1.59 13.94
C PRO A 98 -10.03 -0.53 13.68
N ASN A 99 -10.34 0.46 12.86
CA ASN A 99 -9.45 1.58 12.63
C ASN A 99 -9.36 2.52 13.85
N LYS A 100 -8.47 3.52 13.76
CA LYS A 100 -8.19 4.49 14.83
C LYS A 100 -9.14 5.71 14.80
N ALA A 101 -10.42 5.50 14.47
CA ALA A 101 -11.42 6.57 14.39
C ALA A 101 -11.67 7.21 15.76
#